data_AF-A0A8D2DXU7-F1
#
_entry.id   AF-A0A8D2DXU7-F1
#
_cell.length_a   1.000
_cell.length_b   1.000
_cell.length_c   1.000
_cell.angle_alpha   90.00
_cell.angle_beta   90.00
_cell.angle_gamma   90.00
#
_symmetry.space_group_name_H-M   'P 1'
#
loop_
_entity.id
_entity.type
_entity.pdbx_description
1 polymer ?
#
loop_
_entity_poly.entity_id
_entity_poly.type
_entity_poly.pdbx_seq_one_letter_code
_entity_poly.pdbx_strand_id
1 'polypeptide(L)'
;MSNFEDADTEETLTCLHMTVYHPGQLQSGIFQSTMFYNRRKFTSTEMIKFGRNSNICHYVFQDKQASRIQFSLQPFKHHGLSHLLHF
;
A
#
# COMPACT_ATOMS: atom_id res chain seq x y z
N MET A 1 -5.86 4.39 -41.02
CA MET A 1 -4.62 4.65 -40.26
C MET A 1 -5.07 5.31 -38.97
N SER A 2 -4.85 4.69 -37.81
CA SER A 2 -5.12 5.32 -36.51
C SER A 2 -4.14 6.48 -36.32
N ASN A 3 -4.64 7.68 -36.03
CA ASN A 3 -3.82 8.86 -35.80
C ASN A 3 -3.04 8.67 -34.49
N PHE A 4 -1.78 9.10 -34.42
CA PHE A 4 -0.94 8.98 -33.21
C PHE A 4 -1.52 9.73 -32.00
N GLU A 5 -2.41 10.69 -32.24
CA GLU A 5 -3.12 11.47 -31.22
C GLU A 5 -4.22 10.70 -30.48
N ASP A 6 -4.68 9.56 -31.02
CA ASP A 6 -5.69 8.69 -30.39
C ASP A 6 -5.05 7.50 -29.63
N ALA A 7 -3.73 7.54 -29.38
CA ALA A 7 -3.05 6.50 -28.64
C ALA A 7 -3.23 6.70 -27.12
N ASP A 8 -3.85 5.73 -26.44
CA ASP A 8 -3.93 5.71 -24.98
C ASP A 8 -2.52 5.75 -24.38
N THR A 9 -2.20 6.81 -23.63
CA THR A 9 -0.95 6.90 -22.88
C THR A 9 -1.12 6.26 -21.50
N GLU A 10 -0.37 5.19 -21.22
CA GLU A 10 -0.34 4.60 -19.88
C GLU A 10 0.36 5.53 -18.89
N GLU A 11 -0.35 5.87 -17.82
CA GLU A 11 0.19 6.62 -16.69
C GLU A 11 0.96 5.68 -15.74
N THR A 12 2.20 6.04 -15.42
CA THR A 12 2.99 5.33 -14.41
C THR A 12 2.56 5.76 -13.02
N LEU A 13 2.22 4.79 -12.16
CA LEU A 13 1.85 5.05 -10.77
C LEU A 13 3.02 4.85 -9.81
N THR A 14 3.07 5.66 -8.76
CA THR A 14 4.03 5.48 -7.66
C THR A 14 3.71 4.21 -6.88
N CYS A 15 4.70 3.33 -6.67
CA CYS A 15 4.52 2.10 -5.91
C CYS A 15 5.48 2.06 -4.71
N LEU A 16 4.93 1.98 -3.50
CA LEU A 16 5.73 1.72 -2.29
C LEU A 16 5.97 0.21 -2.15
N HIS A 17 7.20 -0.22 -2.41
CA HIS A 17 7.60 -1.61 -2.19
C HIS A 17 8.02 -1.82 -0.73
N MET A 18 7.37 -2.76 -0.04
CA MET A 18 7.62 -3.06 1.37
C MET A 18 8.11 -4.50 1.51
N THR A 19 9.28 -4.66 2.14
CA THR A 19 9.80 -5.96 2.59
C THR A 19 9.65 -6.03 4.10
N VAL A 20 9.03 -7.09 4.60
CA VAL A 20 8.73 -7.26 6.03
C VAL A 20 9.29 -8.57 6.56
N TYR A 21 9.63 -8.59 7.85
CA TYR A 21 10.11 -9.77 8.56
C TYR A 21 9.53 -9.78 9.97
N HIS A 22 9.17 -10.96 10.45
CA HIS A 22 8.86 -11.21 11.85
C HIS A 22 9.44 -12.56 12.27
N PRO A 23 10.07 -12.70 13.45
CA PRO A 23 10.70 -13.95 13.87
C PRO A 23 9.73 -15.15 13.87
N GLY A 24 8.47 -14.91 14.27
CA GLY A 24 7.42 -15.92 14.29
C GLY A 24 6.66 -16.11 12.97
N GLN A 25 7.03 -15.46 11.86
CA GLN A 25 6.15 -15.37 10.67
C GLN A 25 5.67 -16.72 10.10
N LEU A 26 6.50 -17.76 10.19
CA LEU A 26 6.15 -19.11 9.72
C LEU A 26 5.28 -19.90 10.73
N GLN A 27 5.36 -19.56 12.01
CA GLN A 27 4.75 -20.32 13.10
C GLN A 27 3.45 -19.68 13.59
N SER A 28 3.44 -18.35 13.75
CA SER A 28 2.29 -17.60 14.28
C SER A 28 1.32 -17.15 13.20
N GLY A 29 1.70 -17.24 11.92
CA GLY A 29 0.87 -16.78 10.81
C GLY A 29 0.57 -15.28 10.86
N ILE A 30 1.45 -14.46 11.44
CA ILE A 30 1.23 -13.01 11.62
C ILE A 30 0.84 -12.29 10.31
N PHE A 31 1.36 -12.76 9.17
CA PHE A 31 1.08 -12.20 7.84
C PHE A 31 0.09 -13.04 7.01
N GLN A 32 -0.64 -14.00 7.59
CA GLN A 32 -1.54 -14.89 6.83
C GLN A 32 -2.65 -14.14 6.07
N SER A 33 -3.05 -12.95 6.54
CA SER A 33 -4.03 -12.10 5.87
C SER A 33 -3.42 -11.14 4.84
N THR A 34 -2.10 -11.15 4.68
CA THR A 34 -1.39 -10.27 3.74
C THR A 34 -1.14 -11.01 2.42
N MET A 35 -1.67 -10.46 1.33
CA MET A 35 -1.42 -10.97 -0.01
C MET A 35 -0.08 -10.43 -0.53
N PHE A 36 0.98 -11.23 -0.39
CA PHE A 36 2.30 -10.90 -0.93
C PHE A 36 2.30 -10.97 -2.46
N TYR A 37 3.23 -10.22 -3.08
CA TYR A 37 3.40 -10.15 -4.53
C TYR A 37 2.16 -9.66 -5.29
N ASN A 38 1.25 -8.97 -4.59
CA ASN A 38 0.08 -8.32 -5.16
C ASN A 38 0.20 -6.80 -5.00
N ARG A 39 0.24 -6.08 -6.13
CA ARG A 39 0.21 -4.61 -6.13
C ARG A 39 -1.23 -4.15 -5.94
N ARG A 40 -1.50 -3.49 -4.82
CA ARG A 40 -2.79 -2.84 -4.55
C ARG A 40 -2.70 -1.35 -4.89
N LYS A 41 -3.67 -0.86 -5.66
CA LYS A 41 -3.83 0.57 -5.94
C LYS A 41 -4.73 1.18 -4.85
N PHE A 42 -4.37 2.37 -4.40
CA PHE A 42 -5.10 3.17 -3.42
C PHE A 42 -5.26 4.58 -3.98
N THR A 43 -6.31 5.30 -3.59
CA THR A 43 -6.45 6.69 -4.02
C THR A 43 -5.49 7.59 -3.24
N SER A 44 -5.07 8.73 -3.80
CA SER A 44 -4.26 9.74 -3.09
C SER A 44 -4.87 10.21 -1.77
N THR A 45 -6.19 10.17 -1.66
CA THR A 45 -6.94 10.62 -0.48
C THR A 45 -7.04 9.56 0.61
N GLU A 46 -6.66 8.32 0.32
CA GLU A 46 -6.81 7.19 1.22
C GLU A 46 -5.64 7.11 2.20
N MET A 47 -5.96 6.88 3.48
CA MET A 47 -4.98 6.59 4.52
C MET A 47 -4.86 5.09 4.72
N ILE A 48 -3.73 4.53 4.30
CA ILE A 48 -3.43 3.11 4.42
C ILE A 48 -3.10 2.80 5.88
N LYS A 49 -3.68 1.75 6.44
CA LYS A 49 -3.63 1.43 7.88
C LYS A 49 -3.12 0.01 8.11
N PHE A 50 -2.25 -0.13 9.10
CA PHE A 50 -1.63 -1.39 9.51
C PHE A 50 -1.96 -1.65 10.97
N GLY A 51 -2.31 -2.89 11.34
CA GLY A 51 -2.66 -3.23 12.72
C GLY A 51 -3.46 -4.52 12.82
N ARG A 52 -3.92 -4.90 14.01
CA ARG A 52 -4.66 -6.16 14.19
C ARG A 52 -6.17 -6.09 13.97
N ASN A 53 -6.74 -4.89 13.80
CA ASN A 53 -8.19 -4.75 13.61
C ASN A 53 -8.56 -4.86 12.13
N SER A 54 -9.12 -6.01 11.74
CA SER A 54 -9.53 -6.33 10.37
C SER A 54 -10.63 -5.45 9.79
N ASN A 55 -11.40 -4.78 10.63
CA ASN A 55 -12.51 -3.94 10.17
C ASN A 55 -12.03 -2.57 9.68
N ILE A 56 -10.80 -2.18 10.03
CA ILE A 56 -10.29 -0.82 9.76
C ILE A 56 -8.90 -0.79 9.13
N CYS A 57 -8.12 -1.88 9.23
CA CYS A 57 -6.77 -1.95 8.67
C CYS A 57 -6.78 -2.60 7.29
N HIS A 58 -5.98 -2.03 6.39
CA HIS A 58 -5.78 -2.55 5.03
C HIS A 58 -4.82 -3.75 5.04
N TYR A 59 -3.84 -3.71 5.94
CA TYR A 59 -2.87 -4.77 6.18
C TYR A 59 -2.99 -5.23 7.63
N VAL A 60 -3.49 -6.45 7.81
CA VAL A 60 -3.84 -6.99 9.12
C VAL A 60 -2.74 -7.89 9.64
N PHE A 61 -2.27 -7.61 10.86
CA PHE A 61 -1.36 -8.48 11.59
C PHE A 61 -2.15 -9.40 12.51
N GLN A 62 -1.99 -10.71 12.35
CA GLN A 62 -2.65 -11.72 13.18
C GLN A 62 -1.86 -11.95 14.47
N ASP A 63 -1.71 -10.87 15.25
CA ASP A 63 -0.95 -10.84 16.48
C ASP A 63 -1.67 -10.00 17.53
N LYS A 64 -1.79 -10.53 18.76
CA LYS A 64 -2.41 -9.84 19.89
C LYS A 64 -1.53 -8.70 20.44
N GLN A 65 -0.22 -8.73 20.19
CA GLN A 65 0.72 -7.68 20.59
C GLN A 65 0.63 -6.43 19.71
N ALA A 66 0.15 -6.57 18.48
CA ALA A 66 -0.08 -5.42 17.61
C ALA A 66 -1.25 -4.56 18.16
N SER A 67 -1.12 -3.25 18.05
CA SER A 67 -2.23 -2.34 18.35
C SER A 67 -3.37 -2.50 17.33
N ARG A 68 -4.59 -2.06 17.71
CA ARG A 68 -5.75 -2.11 16.79
C ARG A 68 -5.43 -1.40 15.47
N ILE A 69 -4.75 -0.25 15.57
CA ILE A 69 -4.00 0.41 14.50
C ILE A 69 -2.59 0.60 15.05
N GLN A 70 -1.58 0.07 14.36
CA GLN A 70 -0.16 0.21 14.72
C GLN A 70 0.44 1.47 14.10
N PHE A 71 0.19 1.69 12.82
CA PHE A 71 0.60 2.91 12.10
C PHE A 71 -0.24 3.09 10.83
N SER A 72 -0.12 4.26 10.24
CA SER A 72 -0.79 4.63 9.00
C SER A 72 0.20 5.28 8.03
N LEU A 73 -0.03 5.10 6.74
CA LEU A 73 0.67 5.79 5.66
C LEU A 73 -0.33 6.65 4.91
N GLN A 74 0.02 7.92 4.71
CA GLN A 74 -0.79 8.86 3.95
C GLN A 74 0.06 9.44 2.80
N PRO A 75 -0.39 9.28 1.55
CA PRO A 75 0.22 9.96 0.42
C PRO A 75 0.21 11.47 0.60
N PHE A 76 1.31 12.13 0.24
CA PHE A 76 1.35 13.58 0.14
C PHE A 76 2.29 14.02 -0.98
N LYS A 77 2.02 15.20 -1.54
CA LYS A 77 2.90 15.84 -2.52
C LYS A 77 3.69 16.95 -1.84
N HIS A 78 5.01 16.85 -1.86
CA HIS A 78 5.88 17.91 -1.36
C HIS A 78 5.90 19.08 -2.36
N HIS A 79 5.71 20.31 -1.87
CA HIS A 79 5.58 21.52 -2.70
C HIS A 79 6.81 21.84 -3.58
N GLY A 80 8.00 21.30 -3.24
CA GLY A 80 9.24 21.53 -3.99
C GLY A 80 9.60 20.50 -5.06
N LEU A 81 8.78 19.45 -5.26
CA LEU A 81 9.04 18.42 -6.28
C LEU A 81 8.10 18.63 -7.47
N SER A 82 8.65 19.12 -8.59
CA SER A 82 7.93 19.46 -9.83
C SER A 82 7.60 18.26 -10.72
N HIS A 83 8.23 17.10 -10.50
CA HIS A 83 7.91 15.87 -11.23
C HIS A 83 6.84 15.06 -10.48
N LEU A 84 5.59 15.33 -10.86
CA LEU A 84 4.44 14.42 -10.89
C LEU A 84 4.58 13.11 -10.08
N LEU A 85 4.27 13.16 -8.78
CA LEU A 85 3.75 11.98 -8.07
C LEU A 85 2.26 11.91 -8.37
N HIS A 86 1.89 11.08 -9.34
CA HIS A 86 0.51 10.67 -9.53
C HIS A 86 0.25 9.42 -8.68
N PHE A 87 -0.86 9.46 -7.93
CA PHE A 87 -1.31 8.42 -7.02
C PHE A 87 -2.59 7.78 -7.56
#